data_AF-A0A349E0M1-F1
#
_entry.id   AF-A0A349E0M1-F1
#
_cell.length_a   1.000
_cell.length_b   1.000
_cell.length_c   1.000
_cell.angle_alpha   90.00
_cell.angle_beta   90.00
_cell.angle_gamma   90.00
#
_symmetry.space_group_name_H-M   'P 1'
#
loop_
_entity.id
_entity.type
_entity.pdbx_description
1 polymer ?
#
loop_
_entity_poly.entity_id
_entity_poly.type
_entity_poly.pdbx_seq_one_letter_code
_entity_poly.pdbx_strand_id
1 'polypeptide(L)'
;MLPQQYKPTLRDIVNLDAIPSSLSFVTEALEKVLSKFYYHSLRKHTSPDGTTASYNLDIYYYKELQLFEIPGANMGVSLNPPDINDPLAGSKFEVSLFYRWQLLKYLRSPAITSFDFTPKSFLLLIVEMLGLDYENLILATIQNFHESQSQDPLDLFVANYNSIYSANIANYDDIHDVLSQIRVERDFLEVLVDNYLHSLDELATLVKNFLGEVKALDIKDILIPEIAFSIDDINMGIKLPRKVFKPVDDNNQPIDDKSSYIIFHAGSLHFSTFEGIIFDKAAAFDFQRSEILNTGIIIEIQKLKLDLSEKTNIPEADADGRDSSFRGFFVEAATFSLPPKWFKQENGQTLAITGERLLIGTGGLSGTLALRASQVTNDQGEVTDYYSRYFQLNYPITVIANGTEQTIVSHEGLVAHINSLERPQQLKFKYPIEVFTNETLTFENETEYYDFLRQIDPDDFLWFKLGKDPNKAWRVGFNRFDLSFSQGQVTESNLKARLEVPRRNSDGNAVIDLDGHWQSEDDFSLSASFLPNGIPLKLFGLVNINLLTAELGREDEKFF
;
A
#
# COMPACT_ATOMS: atom_id res chain seq x y z
N MET A 1 8.06 -22.54 -29.96
CA MET A 1 6.92 -21.59 -29.87
C MET A 1 6.28 -21.83 -28.52
N LEU A 2 6.35 -20.87 -27.59
CA LEU A 2 5.57 -20.96 -26.36
C LEU A 2 4.07 -20.98 -26.75
N PRO A 3 3.24 -21.83 -26.13
CA PRO A 3 1.81 -21.83 -26.42
C PRO A 3 1.27 -20.43 -26.15
N GLN A 4 0.51 -19.86 -27.10
CA GLN A 4 -0.24 -18.63 -26.86
C GLN A 4 -1.13 -18.87 -25.64
N GLN A 5 -0.77 -18.27 -24.52
CA GLN A 5 -1.58 -18.30 -23.31
C GLN A 5 -2.92 -17.67 -23.66
N TYR A 6 -4.01 -18.43 -23.53
CA TYR A 6 -5.35 -17.92 -23.73
C TYR A 6 -5.61 -16.79 -22.72
N LYS A 7 -6.03 -15.61 -23.22
CA LYS A 7 -6.28 -14.41 -22.41
C LYS A 7 -7.77 -14.11 -22.44
N PRO A 8 -8.57 -14.60 -21.48
CA PRO A 8 -10.00 -14.35 -21.46
C PRO A 8 -10.29 -12.89 -21.11
N THR A 9 -11.32 -12.34 -21.72
CA THR A 9 -11.74 -10.94 -21.54
C THR A 9 -12.85 -10.84 -20.50
N LEU A 10 -13.03 -9.67 -19.89
CA LEU A 10 -14.18 -9.46 -19.00
C LEU A 10 -15.52 -9.67 -19.72
N ARG A 11 -15.53 -9.48 -21.05
CA ARG A 11 -16.70 -9.77 -21.88
C ARG A 11 -17.14 -11.24 -21.85
N ASP A 12 -16.21 -12.16 -21.59
CA ASP A 12 -16.49 -13.60 -21.51
C ASP A 12 -17.30 -13.98 -20.25
N ILE A 13 -17.23 -13.14 -19.20
CA ILE A 13 -17.91 -13.37 -17.91
C ILE A 13 -19.07 -12.42 -17.65
N VAL A 14 -19.11 -11.27 -18.33
CA VAL A 14 -20.21 -10.30 -18.24
C VAL A 14 -21.22 -10.54 -19.35
N ASN A 15 -22.43 -10.95 -18.98
CA ASN A 15 -23.54 -11.05 -19.93
C ASN A 15 -24.22 -9.68 -20.13
N LEU A 16 -23.91 -9.03 -21.24
CA LEU A 16 -24.51 -7.73 -21.59
C LEU A 16 -26.01 -7.82 -21.93
N ASP A 17 -26.51 -9.00 -22.30
CA ASP A 17 -27.95 -9.19 -22.58
C ASP A 17 -28.79 -9.12 -21.30
N ALA A 18 -28.15 -9.22 -20.12
CA ALA A 18 -28.80 -9.05 -18.83
C ALA A 18 -28.93 -7.57 -18.40
N ILE A 19 -28.35 -6.64 -19.15
CA ILE A 19 -28.49 -5.20 -18.86
C ILE A 19 -29.93 -4.76 -19.19
N PRO A 20 -30.64 -4.12 -18.25
CA PRO A 20 -32.00 -3.62 -18.49
C PRO A 20 -32.08 -2.72 -19.74
N SER A 21 -33.18 -2.81 -20.49
CA SER A 21 -33.39 -2.01 -21.71
C SER A 21 -33.31 -0.51 -21.47
N SER A 22 -33.63 -0.04 -20.26
CA SER A 22 -33.47 1.35 -19.81
C SER A 22 -32.01 1.84 -19.81
N LEU A 23 -31.04 0.93 -19.73
CA LEU A 23 -29.60 1.19 -19.74
C LEU A 23 -28.94 0.79 -21.07
N SER A 24 -29.72 0.50 -22.11
CA SER A 24 -29.20 0.07 -23.42
C SER A 24 -28.23 1.07 -24.09
N PHE A 25 -28.29 2.35 -23.71
CA PHE A 25 -27.39 3.38 -24.22
C PHE A 25 -25.92 3.21 -23.79
N VAL A 26 -25.64 2.50 -22.69
CA VAL A 26 -24.26 2.22 -22.25
C VAL A 26 -23.69 0.91 -22.79
N THR A 27 -24.52 0.05 -23.38
CA THR A 27 -24.11 -1.31 -23.78
C THR A 27 -22.96 -1.30 -24.79
N GLU A 28 -22.99 -0.41 -25.80
CA GLU A 28 -21.91 -0.31 -26.78
C GLU A 28 -20.59 0.18 -26.15
N ALA A 29 -20.67 1.12 -25.21
CA ALA A 29 -19.50 1.62 -24.49
C ALA A 29 -18.91 0.53 -23.58
N LEU A 30 -19.76 -0.20 -22.86
CA LEU A 30 -19.37 -1.33 -22.01
C LEU A 30 -18.73 -2.45 -22.82
N GLU A 31 -19.29 -2.83 -23.97
CA GLU A 31 -18.69 -3.83 -24.87
C GLU A 31 -17.24 -3.45 -25.24
N LYS A 32 -17.02 -2.21 -25.68
CA LYS A 32 -15.70 -1.71 -26.06
C LYS A 32 -14.70 -1.70 -24.91
N VAL A 33 -15.17 -1.53 -23.68
CA VAL A 33 -14.33 -1.56 -22.47
C VAL A 33 -14.05 -3.02 -22.11
N LEU A 34 -15.08 -3.83 -21.88
CA LEU A 34 -14.97 -5.23 -21.44
C LEU A 34 -14.17 -6.11 -22.41
N SER A 35 -14.15 -5.79 -23.70
CA SER A 35 -13.34 -6.51 -24.70
C SER A 35 -11.84 -6.19 -24.63
N LYS A 36 -11.43 -5.12 -23.95
CA LYS A 36 -10.03 -4.66 -23.81
C LYS A 36 -9.41 -5.01 -22.46
N PHE A 37 -10.24 -5.32 -21.48
CA PHE A 37 -9.81 -5.76 -20.16
C PHE A 37 -9.90 -7.28 -20.08
N TYR A 38 -8.87 -7.85 -19.49
CA TYR A 38 -8.68 -9.29 -19.36
C TYR A 38 -8.79 -9.67 -17.90
N TYR A 39 -9.17 -10.92 -17.60
CA TYR A 39 -9.17 -11.38 -16.21
C TYR A 39 -8.25 -12.58 -16.01
N HIS A 40 -7.69 -12.68 -14.81
CA HIS A 40 -6.94 -13.82 -14.31
C HIS A 40 -7.45 -14.21 -12.92
N SER A 41 -7.08 -15.41 -12.48
CA SER A 41 -7.28 -15.86 -11.11
C SER A 41 -8.74 -15.79 -10.62
N LEU A 42 -9.72 -15.92 -11.53
CA LEU A 42 -11.15 -15.88 -11.17
C LEU A 42 -11.46 -17.00 -10.18
N ARG A 43 -11.76 -16.62 -8.93
CA ARG A 43 -12.20 -17.49 -7.86
C ARG A 43 -13.64 -17.18 -7.56
N LYS A 44 -14.50 -18.19 -7.68
CA LYS A 44 -15.90 -18.12 -7.31
C LYS A 44 -16.14 -18.99 -6.07
N HIS A 45 -16.72 -18.40 -5.04
CA HIS A 45 -17.29 -19.15 -3.93
C HIS A 45 -18.80 -18.96 -3.93
N THR A 46 -19.55 -20.01 -3.60
CA THR A 46 -21.01 -19.95 -3.52
C THR A 46 -21.45 -20.83 -2.36
N SER A 47 -22.38 -20.33 -1.55
CA SER A 47 -22.94 -21.11 -0.46
C SER A 47 -23.70 -22.33 -1.00
N PRO A 48 -23.82 -23.43 -0.23
CA PRO A 48 -24.55 -24.63 -0.68
C PRO A 48 -26.01 -24.37 -1.06
N ASP A 49 -26.62 -23.35 -0.47
CA ASP A 49 -28.00 -22.91 -0.75
C ASP A 49 -28.09 -21.80 -1.82
N GLY A 50 -26.97 -21.35 -2.36
CA GLY A 50 -26.91 -20.31 -3.39
C GLY A 50 -27.29 -18.89 -2.91
N THR A 51 -27.54 -18.71 -1.62
CA THR A 51 -27.89 -17.38 -1.05
C THR A 51 -26.74 -16.40 -1.12
N THR A 52 -25.50 -16.89 -1.11
CA THR A 52 -24.30 -16.05 -1.09
C THR A 52 -23.36 -16.47 -2.20
N ALA A 53 -22.80 -15.51 -2.91
CA ALA A 53 -21.72 -15.73 -3.86
C ALA A 53 -20.67 -14.64 -3.72
N SER A 54 -19.40 -15.03 -3.81
CA SER A 54 -18.28 -14.11 -3.94
C SER A 54 -17.45 -14.46 -5.16
N TYR A 55 -16.95 -13.43 -5.83
CA TYR A 55 -16.11 -13.51 -7.01
C TYR A 55 -14.90 -12.62 -6.77
N ASN A 56 -13.71 -13.21 -6.84
CA ASN A 56 -12.46 -12.46 -6.77
C ASN A 56 -11.71 -12.68 -8.07
N LEU A 57 -11.26 -11.62 -8.72
CA LEU A 57 -10.49 -11.69 -9.95
C LEU A 57 -9.48 -10.56 -10.06
N ASP A 58 -8.40 -10.83 -10.78
CA ASP A 58 -7.45 -9.82 -11.19
C ASP A 58 -7.82 -9.32 -12.58
N ILE A 59 -8.06 -8.03 -12.72
CA ILE A 59 -8.35 -7.38 -14.01
C ILE A 59 -7.07 -6.78 -14.57
N TYR A 60 -6.71 -7.18 -15.79
CA TYR A 60 -5.53 -6.70 -16.51
C TYR A 60 -5.91 -5.85 -17.71
N TYR A 61 -5.23 -4.72 -17.85
CA TYR A 61 -5.07 -4.00 -19.11
C TYR A 61 -3.62 -4.16 -19.56
N TYR A 62 -3.36 -4.91 -20.63
CA TYR A 62 -2.00 -5.27 -21.11
C TYR A 62 -1.18 -4.11 -21.70
N LYS A 63 -1.46 -2.88 -21.27
CA LYS A 63 -0.76 -1.65 -21.59
C LYS A 63 -0.77 -0.75 -20.35
N GLU A 64 0.07 0.27 -20.35
CA GLU A 64 -0.01 1.34 -19.35
C GLU A 64 -1.34 2.10 -19.52
N LEU A 65 -2.13 2.23 -18.44
CA LEU A 65 -3.32 3.07 -18.42
C LEU A 65 -2.93 4.51 -18.11
N GLN A 66 -2.36 5.19 -19.11
CA GLN A 66 -1.95 6.58 -19.00
C GLN A 66 -3.18 7.50 -18.98
N LEU A 67 -3.28 8.34 -17.95
CA LEU A 67 -4.36 9.31 -17.75
C LEU A 67 -4.07 10.61 -18.49
N PHE A 68 -2.87 11.19 -18.30
CA PHE A 68 -2.44 12.42 -18.95
C PHE A 68 -0.91 12.54 -18.97
N GLU A 69 -0.39 13.46 -19.77
CA GLU A 69 1.01 13.90 -19.72
C GLU A 69 1.13 15.22 -18.99
N ILE A 70 2.16 15.37 -18.17
CA ILE A 70 2.51 16.62 -17.51
C ILE A 70 3.19 17.52 -18.57
N PRO A 71 2.57 18.64 -18.98
CA PRO A 71 3.13 19.48 -20.03
C PRO A 71 4.53 19.99 -19.67
N GLY A 72 5.48 19.83 -20.60
CA GLY A 72 6.86 20.33 -20.44
C GLY A 72 7.79 19.50 -19.56
N ALA A 73 7.31 18.44 -18.89
CA ALA A 73 8.11 17.65 -17.95
C ALA A 73 8.61 16.30 -18.50
N ASN A 74 8.16 15.86 -19.69
CA ASN A 74 8.36 14.49 -20.20
C ASN A 74 7.97 13.41 -19.16
N MET A 75 6.94 13.69 -18.36
CA MET A 75 6.42 12.82 -17.31
C MET A 75 4.95 12.52 -17.62
N GLY A 76 4.56 11.26 -17.49
CA GLY A 76 3.19 10.79 -17.65
C GLY A 76 2.58 10.46 -16.30
N VAL A 77 1.27 10.58 -16.18
CA VAL A 77 0.52 10.08 -15.02
C VAL A 77 -0.32 8.89 -15.48
N SER A 78 -0.20 7.77 -14.79
CA SER A 78 -0.87 6.50 -15.10
C SER A 78 -1.63 5.96 -13.89
N LEU A 79 -2.76 5.29 -14.13
CA LEU A 79 -3.48 4.54 -13.12
C LEU A 79 -2.95 3.11 -13.04
N ASN A 80 -2.67 2.63 -11.83
CA ASN A 80 -2.08 1.33 -11.53
C ASN A 80 -0.92 1.04 -12.49
N PRO A 81 0.22 1.77 -12.37
CA PRO A 81 1.34 1.63 -13.28
C PRO A 81 1.82 0.17 -13.33
N PRO A 82 2.33 -0.30 -14.49
CA PRO A 82 2.79 -1.68 -14.62
C PRO A 82 3.92 -2.00 -13.65
N ASP A 83 3.79 -3.14 -12.98
CA ASP A 83 4.90 -3.71 -12.22
C ASP A 83 6.05 -4.09 -13.17
N ILE A 84 7.29 -3.83 -12.75
CA ILE A 84 8.48 -4.22 -13.49
C ILE A 84 8.77 -5.70 -13.41
N ASN A 85 8.39 -6.34 -12.31
CA ASN A 85 8.64 -7.76 -12.08
C ASN A 85 7.55 -8.64 -12.67
N ASP A 86 6.40 -8.06 -13.04
CA ASP A 86 5.29 -8.80 -13.66
C ASP A 86 5.52 -9.05 -15.17
N PRO A 87 5.66 -10.32 -15.60
CA PRO A 87 5.81 -10.68 -17.01
C PRO A 87 4.55 -10.38 -17.85
N LEU A 88 3.38 -10.23 -17.21
CA LEU A 88 2.13 -9.87 -17.87
C LEU A 88 2.03 -8.38 -18.21
N ALA A 89 2.96 -7.54 -17.72
CA ALA A 89 3.20 -6.14 -18.11
C ALA A 89 1.95 -5.34 -18.52
N GLY A 90 1.31 -4.69 -17.56
CA GLY A 90 0.16 -3.81 -17.77
C GLY A 90 -0.42 -3.28 -16.46
N SER A 91 -1.50 -2.50 -16.54
CA SER A 91 -2.24 -2.08 -15.34
C SER A 91 -3.08 -3.24 -14.79
N LYS A 92 -2.92 -3.54 -13.49
CA LYS A 92 -3.64 -4.58 -12.75
C LYS A 92 -4.60 -3.94 -11.74
N PHE A 93 -5.82 -4.48 -11.61
CA PHE A 93 -6.78 -4.11 -10.58
C PHE A 93 -7.27 -5.37 -9.89
N GLU A 94 -7.20 -5.41 -8.57
CA GLU A 94 -7.76 -6.51 -7.80
C GLU A 94 -9.21 -6.18 -7.49
N VAL A 95 -10.12 -7.06 -7.93
CA VAL A 95 -11.55 -6.82 -7.86
C VAL A 95 -12.25 -7.94 -7.13
N SER A 96 -13.06 -7.55 -6.14
CA SER A 96 -13.95 -8.45 -5.44
C SER A 96 -15.39 -8.04 -5.67
N LEU A 97 -16.26 -9.00 -5.95
CA LEU A 97 -17.70 -8.84 -6.01
C LEU A 97 -18.32 -9.80 -5.01
N PHE A 98 -19.21 -9.29 -4.19
CA PHE A 98 -19.97 -10.07 -3.23
C PHE A 98 -21.45 -9.84 -3.45
N TYR A 99 -22.20 -10.91 -3.30
CA TYR A 99 -23.64 -10.86 -3.36
C TYR A 99 -24.22 -11.79 -2.30
N ARG A 100 -25.26 -11.32 -1.61
CA ARG A 100 -26.02 -12.09 -0.64
C ARG A 100 -27.50 -11.77 -0.75
N TRP A 101 -28.32 -12.80 -0.95
CA TRP A 101 -29.77 -12.68 -0.91
C TRP A 101 -30.38 -13.92 -0.28
N GLN A 102 -30.88 -13.77 0.94
CA GLN A 102 -31.45 -14.89 1.71
C GLN A 102 -32.69 -15.48 1.04
N LEU A 103 -33.40 -14.67 0.24
CA LEU A 103 -34.57 -15.11 -0.51
C LEU A 103 -34.29 -16.27 -1.46
N LEU A 104 -33.06 -16.39 -1.99
CA LEU A 104 -32.68 -17.46 -2.92
C LEU A 104 -32.74 -18.86 -2.32
N LYS A 105 -32.73 -18.98 -0.98
CA LYS A 105 -32.97 -20.25 -0.30
C LYS A 105 -34.37 -20.80 -0.57
N TYR A 106 -35.31 -19.91 -0.89
CA TYR A 106 -36.73 -20.20 -1.02
C TYR A 106 -37.23 -19.99 -2.46
N LEU A 107 -36.73 -18.96 -3.16
CA LEU A 107 -37.02 -18.70 -4.56
C LEU A 107 -35.89 -19.17 -5.47
N ARG A 108 -36.21 -20.12 -6.36
CA ARG A 108 -35.28 -20.53 -7.43
C ARG A 108 -35.20 -19.46 -8.52
N SER A 109 -34.03 -19.34 -9.15
CA SER A 109 -33.69 -18.32 -10.16
C SER A 109 -34.76 -18.03 -11.26
N PRO A 110 -35.48 -19.02 -11.83
CA PRO A 110 -36.52 -18.73 -12.81
C PRO A 110 -37.69 -17.89 -12.27
N ALA A 111 -38.07 -18.08 -11.00
CA ALA A 111 -39.19 -17.38 -10.37
C ALA A 111 -38.90 -15.89 -10.11
N ILE A 112 -37.61 -15.52 -10.00
CA ILE A 112 -37.17 -14.14 -9.74
C ILE A 112 -37.51 -13.24 -10.92
N THR A 113 -37.34 -13.72 -12.16
CA THR A 113 -37.59 -12.92 -13.36
C THR A 113 -39.04 -12.50 -13.53
N SER A 114 -39.96 -13.26 -12.93
CA SER A 114 -41.40 -13.00 -12.90
C SER A 114 -41.90 -12.39 -11.59
N PHE A 115 -41.03 -12.21 -10.60
CA PHE A 115 -41.42 -11.70 -9.29
C PHE A 115 -41.61 -10.18 -9.38
N ASP A 116 -42.76 -9.66 -8.92
CA ASP A 116 -43.10 -8.24 -9.06
C ASP A 116 -42.61 -7.36 -7.90
N PHE A 117 -41.98 -7.98 -6.89
CA PHE A 117 -41.42 -7.31 -5.71
C PHE A 117 -42.43 -6.46 -4.91
N THR A 118 -43.72 -6.77 -5.02
CA THR A 118 -44.76 -6.09 -4.24
C THR A 118 -44.88 -6.69 -2.83
N PRO A 119 -45.37 -5.93 -1.83
CA PRO A 119 -45.69 -6.47 -0.51
C PRO A 119 -46.59 -7.72 -0.57
N LYS A 120 -47.54 -7.77 -1.52
CA LYS A 120 -48.40 -8.94 -1.78
C LYS A 120 -47.58 -10.17 -2.16
N SER A 121 -46.67 -10.05 -3.13
CA SER A 121 -45.86 -11.17 -3.58
C SER A 121 -44.88 -11.65 -2.50
N PHE A 122 -44.35 -10.73 -1.68
CA PHE A 122 -43.56 -11.10 -0.51
C PHE A 122 -44.39 -11.80 0.56
N LEU A 123 -45.62 -11.35 0.84
CA LEU A 123 -46.53 -12.04 1.77
C LEU A 123 -46.81 -13.46 1.29
N LEU A 124 -47.18 -13.62 0.02
CA LEU A 124 -47.45 -14.93 -0.58
C LEU A 124 -46.27 -15.89 -0.42
N LEU A 125 -45.06 -15.39 -0.64
CA LEU A 125 -43.84 -16.17 -0.44
C LEU A 125 -43.66 -16.59 1.02
N ILE A 126 -43.86 -15.67 1.97
CA ILE A 126 -43.73 -15.99 3.41
C ILE A 126 -44.80 -17.02 3.83
N VAL A 127 -46.02 -16.87 3.33
CA VAL A 127 -47.13 -17.81 3.56
C VAL A 127 -46.76 -19.21 3.05
N GLU A 128 -46.23 -19.31 1.84
CA GLU A 128 -45.76 -20.57 1.28
C GLU A 128 -44.58 -21.15 2.08
N MET A 129 -43.60 -20.32 2.44
CA MET A 129 -42.39 -20.73 3.17
C MET A 129 -42.69 -21.28 4.56
N LEU A 130 -43.60 -20.64 5.29
CA LEU A 130 -43.93 -20.97 6.67
C LEU A 130 -45.13 -21.93 6.76
N GLY A 131 -45.76 -22.26 5.62
CA GLY A 131 -46.97 -23.09 5.59
C GLY A 131 -48.15 -22.45 6.32
N LEU A 132 -48.26 -21.12 6.25
CA LEU A 132 -49.34 -20.38 6.91
C LEU A 132 -50.65 -20.62 6.18
N ASP A 133 -51.73 -20.78 6.95
CA ASP A 133 -53.08 -20.72 6.43
C ASP A 133 -53.70 -19.35 6.69
N TYR A 134 -54.90 -19.15 6.15
CA TYR A 134 -55.65 -17.92 6.33
C TYR A 134 -56.04 -17.64 7.79
N GLU A 135 -56.17 -18.66 8.62
CA GLU A 135 -56.51 -18.52 10.04
C GLU A 135 -55.35 -17.90 10.82
N ASN A 136 -54.13 -18.36 10.54
CA ASN A 136 -52.92 -17.73 11.02
C ASN A 136 -52.83 -16.26 10.55
N LEU A 137 -53.06 -15.99 9.27
CA LEU A 137 -52.96 -14.62 8.72
C LEU A 137 -53.97 -13.64 9.31
N ILE A 138 -55.23 -14.05 9.51
CA ILE A 138 -56.23 -13.18 10.13
C ILE A 138 -55.93 -12.96 11.62
N LEU A 139 -55.48 -13.99 12.34
CA LEU A 139 -55.03 -13.88 13.73
C LEU A 139 -53.91 -12.85 13.85
N ALA A 140 -52.89 -12.95 12.99
CA ALA A 140 -51.80 -11.99 12.97
C ALA A 140 -52.27 -10.58 12.59
N THR A 141 -53.21 -10.45 11.65
CA THR A 141 -53.78 -9.15 11.27
C THR A 141 -54.51 -8.49 12.45
N ILE A 142 -55.37 -9.25 13.13
CA ILE A 142 -56.11 -8.81 14.31
C ILE A 142 -55.14 -8.38 15.42
N GLN A 143 -54.17 -9.23 15.74
CA GLN A 143 -53.22 -8.98 16.82
C GLN A 143 -52.29 -7.80 16.54
N ASN A 144 -51.89 -7.58 15.28
CA ASN A 144 -50.82 -6.64 14.95
C ASN A 144 -51.32 -5.28 14.48
N PHE A 145 -52.55 -5.20 13.95
CA PHE A 145 -53.13 -3.95 13.45
C PHE A 145 -54.36 -3.48 14.23
N HIS A 146 -54.99 -4.33 15.05
CA HIS A 146 -56.18 -3.99 15.85
C HIS A 146 -55.97 -4.19 17.35
N GLU A 147 -54.72 -4.11 17.81
CA GLU A 147 -54.40 -4.20 19.24
C GLU A 147 -55.07 -3.08 20.03
N SER A 148 -55.81 -3.43 21.10
CA SER A 148 -56.51 -2.48 21.95
C SER A 148 -56.54 -2.95 23.40
N GLN A 149 -56.42 -1.98 24.33
CA GLN A 149 -56.49 -2.22 25.77
C GLN A 149 -57.93 -2.23 26.30
N SER A 150 -58.91 -1.81 25.50
CA SER A 150 -60.28 -1.54 25.96
C SER A 150 -61.39 -2.22 25.15
N GLN A 151 -61.07 -2.82 23.99
CA GLN A 151 -62.02 -3.49 23.11
C GLN A 151 -61.40 -4.79 22.59
N ASP A 152 -62.24 -5.78 22.30
CA ASP A 152 -61.79 -7.03 21.68
C ASP A 152 -61.21 -6.72 20.29
N PRO A 153 -59.95 -7.10 20.00
CA PRO A 153 -59.34 -6.93 18.69
C PRO A 153 -60.14 -7.57 17.54
N LEU A 154 -60.85 -8.68 17.79
CA LEU A 154 -61.69 -9.31 16.76
C LEU A 154 -62.88 -8.40 16.38
N ASP A 155 -63.54 -7.79 17.36
CA ASP A 155 -64.64 -6.84 17.14
C ASP A 155 -64.17 -5.60 16.38
N LEU A 156 -62.97 -5.10 16.70
CA LEU A 156 -62.36 -3.98 15.99
C LEU A 156 -62.07 -4.31 14.53
N PHE A 157 -61.50 -5.49 14.26
CA PHE A 157 -61.26 -5.96 12.91
C PHE A 157 -62.56 -6.08 12.10
N VAL A 158 -63.61 -6.69 12.69
CA VAL A 158 -64.92 -6.84 12.02
C VAL A 158 -65.57 -5.47 11.76
N ALA A 159 -65.53 -4.57 12.73
CA ALA A 159 -66.05 -3.21 12.57
C ALA A 159 -65.31 -2.45 11.45
N ASN A 160 -63.98 -2.57 11.39
CA ASN A 160 -63.18 -1.97 10.32
C ASN A 160 -63.53 -2.56 8.95
N TYR A 161 -63.63 -3.89 8.85
CA TYR A 161 -64.01 -4.56 7.61
C TYR A 161 -65.40 -4.14 7.12
N ASN A 162 -66.41 -4.17 8.01
CA ASN A 162 -67.78 -3.76 7.68
C ASN A 162 -67.83 -2.30 7.23
N SER A 163 -67.03 -1.42 7.85
CA SER A 163 -66.91 -0.01 7.46
C SER A 163 -66.31 0.16 6.06
N ILE A 164 -65.17 -0.47 5.79
CA ILE A 164 -64.45 -0.33 4.51
C ILE A 164 -65.27 -0.87 3.33
N TYR A 165 -65.89 -2.04 3.51
CA TYR A 165 -66.57 -2.74 2.41
C TYR A 165 -68.08 -2.59 2.41
N SER A 166 -68.66 -1.84 3.35
CA SER A 166 -70.12 -1.79 3.57
C SER A 166 -70.74 -3.19 3.74
N ALA A 167 -70.00 -4.09 4.40
CA ALA A 167 -70.41 -5.46 4.67
C ALA A 167 -71.23 -5.57 5.96
N ASN A 168 -71.82 -6.75 6.21
CA ASN A 168 -72.62 -7.02 7.40
C ASN A 168 -72.23 -8.35 8.05
N ILE A 169 -70.95 -8.50 8.37
CA ILE A 169 -70.50 -9.63 9.19
C ILE A 169 -71.14 -9.47 10.57
N ALA A 170 -72.00 -10.43 10.93
CA ALA A 170 -72.76 -10.44 12.16
C ALA A 170 -72.91 -11.88 12.67
N ASN A 171 -73.08 -12.05 13.98
CA ASN A 171 -73.19 -13.36 14.66
C ASN A 171 -71.99 -14.27 14.36
N TYR A 172 -70.84 -13.95 14.96
CA TYR A 172 -69.64 -14.77 14.95
C TYR A 172 -69.26 -15.10 16.40
N ASP A 173 -68.85 -16.33 16.65
CA ASP A 173 -68.33 -16.74 17.97
C ASP A 173 -66.80 -16.77 17.98
N ASP A 174 -66.18 -16.98 16.82
CA ASP A 174 -64.73 -17.03 16.66
C ASP A 174 -64.25 -16.51 15.29
N ILE A 175 -62.94 -16.65 15.07
CA ILE A 175 -62.27 -16.23 13.84
C ILE A 175 -62.67 -17.08 12.63
N HIS A 176 -63.01 -18.35 12.85
CA HIS A 176 -63.45 -19.24 11.78
C HIS A 176 -64.76 -18.77 11.17
N ASP A 177 -65.71 -18.34 12.01
CA ASP A 177 -66.97 -17.75 11.58
C ASP A 177 -66.74 -16.48 10.75
N VAL A 178 -65.89 -15.57 11.23
CA VAL A 178 -65.55 -14.32 10.50
C VAL A 178 -64.90 -14.62 9.15
N LEU A 179 -63.93 -15.53 9.10
CA LEU A 179 -63.29 -15.96 7.86
C LEU A 179 -64.28 -16.57 6.86
N SER A 180 -65.21 -17.40 7.35
CA SER A 180 -66.21 -18.05 6.51
C SER A 180 -67.11 -17.01 5.83
N GLN A 181 -67.50 -15.95 6.55
CA GLN A 181 -68.35 -14.89 6.04
C GLN A 181 -67.59 -13.98 5.05
N ILE A 182 -66.34 -13.63 5.32
CA ILE A 182 -65.51 -12.83 4.38
C ILE A 182 -65.38 -13.56 3.04
N ARG A 183 -65.07 -14.87 3.08
CA ARG A 183 -64.81 -15.68 1.88
C ARG A 183 -66.02 -15.87 0.98
N VAL A 184 -67.24 -15.64 1.48
CA VAL A 184 -68.45 -15.68 0.65
C VAL A 184 -68.43 -14.53 -0.37
N GLU A 185 -67.87 -13.38 0.00
CA GLU A 185 -67.95 -12.17 -0.80
C GLU A 185 -66.62 -11.75 -1.41
N ARG A 186 -65.48 -12.07 -0.78
CA ARG A 186 -64.15 -11.59 -1.19
C ARG A 186 -63.04 -12.60 -0.91
N ASP A 187 -61.95 -12.49 -1.66
CA ASP A 187 -60.71 -13.18 -1.32
C ASP A 187 -60.07 -12.49 -0.10
N PHE A 188 -59.79 -13.27 0.94
CA PHE A 188 -59.23 -12.74 2.18
C PHE A 188 -57.82 -12.17 1.98
N LEU A 189 -57.01 -12.73 1.09
CA LEU A 189 -55.67 -12.23 0.82
C LEU A 189 -55.74 -10.85 0.15
N GLU A 190 -56.70 -10.62 -0.75
CA GLU A 190 -56.94 -9.30 -1.33
C GLU A 190 -57.36 -8.30 -0.26
N VAL A 191 -58.27 -8.68 0.64
CA VAL A 191 -58.68 -7.85 1.78
C VAL A 191 -57.49 -7.46 2.65
N LEU A 192 -56.56 -8.39 2.90
CA LEU A 192 -55.39 -8.16 3.72
C LEU A 192 -54.42 -7.19 3.02
N VAL A 193 -54.13 -7.44 1.74
CA VAL A 193 -53.21 -6.63 0.95
C VAL A 193 -53.73 -5.20 0.78
N ASP A 194 -54.99 -5.05 0.38
CA ASP A 194 -55.57 -3.76 0.00
C ASP A 194 -55.76 -2.83 1.20
N ASN A 195 -55.95 -3.38 2.40
CA ASN A 195 -56.24 -2.58 3.59
C ASN A 195 -55.06 -2.41 4.54
N TYR A 196 -54.05 -3.29 4.48
CA TYR A 196 -52.99 -3.32 5.49
C TYR A 196 -51.57 -3.41 4.94
N LEU A 197 -51.34 -3.70 3.64
CA LEU A 197 -49.98 -3.93 3.11
C LEU A 197 -49.62 -2.99 1.95
N HIS A 198 -49.36 -1.73 2.27
CA HIS A 198 -48.89 -0.71 1.32
C HIS A 198 -47.37 -0.59 1.27
N SER A 199 -46.66 -1.14 2.27
CA SER A 199 -45.20 -1.04 2.44
C SER A 199 -44.58 -2.30 3.02
N LEU A 200 -43.25 -2.43 2.92
CA LEU A 200 -42.49 -3.52 3.55
C LEU A 200 -42.49 -3.44 5.08
N ASP A 201 -42.68 -2.25 5.66
CA ASP A 201 -42.74 -2.06 7.12
C ASP A 201 -44.07 -2.60 7.68
N GLU A 202 -45.16 -2.47 6.95
CA GLU A 202 -46.45 -3.09 7.31
C GLU A 202 -46.41 -4.60 7.10
N LEU A 203 -45.76 -5.08 6.04
CA LEU A 203 -45.51 -6.51 5.87
C LEU A 203 -44.74 -7.06 7.06
N ALA A 204 -43.67 -6.38 7.49
CA ALA A 204 -42.93 -6.75 8.67
C ALA A 204 -43.80 -6.77 9.93
N THR A 205 -44.68 -5.78 10.09
CA THR A 205 -45.64 -5.71 11.19
C THR A 205 -46.59 -6.91 11.19
N LEU A 206 -47.11 -7.31 10.02
CA LEU A 206 -48.01 -8.46 9.89
C LEU A 206 -47.33 -9.76 10.31
N VAL A 207 -46.10 -10.01 9.84
CA VAL A 207 -45.44 -11.31 10.00
C VAL A 207 -44.59 -11.42 11.27
N LYS A 208 -44.50 -10.36 12.09
CA LYS A 208 -43.66 -10.34 13.30
C LYS A 208 -43.91 -11.56 14.21
N ASN A 209 -45.17 -11.93 14.45
CA ASN A 209 -45.50 -13.04 15.35
C ASN A 209 -45.07 -14.42 14.81
N PHE A 210 -44.87 -14.57 13.50
CA PHE A 210 -44.42 -15.83 12.89
C PHE A 210 -42.89 -15.95 12.83
N LEU A 211 -42.20 -14.82 12.74
CA LEU A 211 -40.75 -14.78 12.60
C LEU A 211 -40.02 -14.47 13.93
N GLY A 212 -40.74 -14.02 14.97
CA GLY A 212 -40.19 -13.65 16.28
C GLY A 212 -40.04 -12.13 16.47
N GLU A 213 -39.15 -11.65 17.34
CA GLU A 213 -38.78 -10.22 17.41
C GLU A 213 -37.94 -9.77 16.19
N VAL A 214 -38.35 -10.16 14.99
CA VAL A 214 -37.70 -9.78 13.75
C VAL A 214 -38.12 -8.36 13.44
N LYS A 215 -37.16 -7.44 13.46
CA LYS A 215 -37.39 -6.02 13.15
C LYS A 215 -37.71 -5.88 11.67
N ALA A 216 -38.37 -4.79 11.29
CA ALA A 216 -38.58 -4.47 9.87
C ALA A 216 -37.26 -4.41 9.06
N LEU A 217 -36.13 -4.07 9.73
CA LEU A 217 -34.79 -4.18 9.14
C LEU A 217 -34.42 -5.63 8.76
N ASP A 218 -34.66 -6.60 9.64
CA ASP A 218 -34.28 -8.00 9.42
C ASP A 218 -35.07 -8.63 8.26
N ILE A 219 -36.30 -8.18 8.03
CA ILE A 219 -37.09 -8.59 6.85
C ILE A 219 -36.57 -7.91 5.59
N LYS A 220 -36.21 -6.62 5.65
CA LYS A 220 -35.54 -5.95 4.52
C LYS A 220 -34.24 -6.67 4.14
N ASP A 221 -33.47 -7.17 5.10
CA ASP A 221 -32.24 -7.93 4.85
C ASP A 221 -32.49 -9.29 4.19
N ILE A 222 -33.66 -9.89 4.43
CA ILE A 222 -34.07 -11.12 3.73
C ILE A 222 -34.52 -10.82 2.30
N LEU A 223 -35.28 -9.74 2.12
CA LEU A 223 -35.99 -9.41 0.89
C LEU A 223 -35.14 -8.64 -0.13
N ILE A 224 -34.21 -7.80 0.32
CA ILE A 224 -33.37 -6.95 -0.52
C ILE A 224 -32.02 -7.63 -0.70
N PRO A 225 -31.54 -7.81 -1.95
CA PRO A 225 -30.22 -8.35 -2.16
C PRO A 225 -29.14 -7.37 -1.69
N GLU A 226 -28.17 -7.90 -0.97
CA GLU A 226 -26.90 -7.23 -0.76
C GLU A 226 -26.02 -7.41 -1.98
N ILE A 227 -25.52 -6.30 -2.50
CA ILE A 227 -24.47 -6.31 -3.52
C ILE A 227 -23.34 -5.47 -2.97
N ALA A 228 -22.14 -6.02 -2.97
CA ALA A 228 -20.93 -5.30 -2.64
C ALA A 228 -19.84 -5.53 -3.71
N PHE A 229 -18.99 -4.53 -3.88
CA PHE A 229 -17.88 -4.53 -4.83
C PHE A 229 -16.70 -3.77 -4.24
N SER A 230 -15.49 -4.28 -4.43
CA SER A 230 -14.26 -3.56 -4.11
C SER A 230 -13.29 -3.53 -5.29
N ILE A 231 -12.56 -2.42 -5.39
CA ILE A 231 -11.29 -2.35 -6.11
C ILE A 231 -10.22 -2.11 -5.07
N ASP A 232 -9.37 -3.11 -4.90
CA ASP A 232 -8.24 -3.04 -3.98
C ASP A 232 -7.03 -2.43 -4.72
N ASP A 233 -6.22 -1.67 -3.99
CA ASP A 233 -4.99 -1.03 -4.46
C ASP A 233 -5.12 -0.14 -5.72
N ILE A 234 -5.77 1.01 -5.53
CA ILE A 234 -5.78 2.12 -6.49
C ILE A 234 -4.52 2.95 -6.28
N ASN A 235 -3.66 2.93 -7.29
CA ASN A 235 -2.36 3.59 -7.30
C ASN A 235 -2.26 4.57 -8.47
N MET A 236 -1.68 5.74 -8.23
CA MET A 236 -1.31 6.68 -9.31
C MET A 236 0.21 6.68 -9.49
N GLY A 237 0.67 6.36 -10.69
CA GLY A 237 2.08 6.40 -11.05
C GLY A 237 2.45 7.68 -11.77
N ILE A 238 3.49 8.37 -11.30
CA ILE A 238 4.18 9.41 -12.05
C ILE A 238 5.38 8.78 -12.76
N LYS A 239 5.30 8.66 -14.08
CA LYS A 239 6.36 8.11 -14.92
C LYS A 239 7.55 9.06 -14.98
N LEU A 240 8.71 8.56 -14.58
CA LEU A 240 9.95 9.32 -14.54
C LEU A 240 10.66 9.31 -15.90
N PRO A 241 11.42 10.37 -16.25
CA PRO A 241 12.16 10.43 -17.51
C PRO A 241 13.23 9.33 -17.60
N ARG A 242 13.09 8.41 -18.56
CA ARG A 242 14.02 7.26 -18.74
C ARG A 242 15.49 7.64 -18.95
N LYS A 243 15.75 8.87 -19.44
CA LYS A 243 17.12 9.39 -19.59
C LYS A 243 17.81 9.61 -18.25
N VAL A 244 17.03 9.85 -17.20
CA VAL A 244 17.51 10.13 -15.84
C VAL A 244 17.38 8.89 -14.97
N PHE A 245 16.26 8.17 -15.03
CA PHE A 245 15.99 7.02 -14.19
C PHE A 245 15.70 5.77 -15.02
N LYS A 246 16.41 4.68 -14.74
CA LYS A 246 16.13 3.36 -15.32
C LYS A 246 15.82 2.38 -14.20
N PRO A 247 14.71 1.64 -14.24
CA PRO A 247 14.42 0.66 -13.20
C PRO A 247 15.47 -0.45 -13.25
N VAL A 248 15.76 -1.05 -12.10
CA VAL A 248 16.68 -2.20 -11.97
C VAL A 248 15.94 -3.41 -11.42
N ASP A 249 16.41 -4.60 -11.75
CA ASP A 249 15.93 -5.86 -11.18
C ASP A 249 16.56 -6.12 -9.80
N ASP A 250 16.18 -7.25 -9.20
CA ASP A 250 16.68 -7.70 -7.89
C ASP A 250 18.21 -7.92 -7.91
N ASN A 251 18.80 -8.19 -9.08
CA ASN A 251 20.24 -8.38 -9.28
C ASN A 251 20.98 -7.09 -9.65
N ASN A 252 20.38 -5.92 -9.40
CA ASN A 252 20.96 -4.61 -9.68
C ASN A 252 21.23 -4.37 -11.17
N GLN A 253 20.57 -5.11 -12.07
CA GLN A 253 20.71 -4.93 -13.50
C GLN A 253 19.61 -4.03 -14.05
N PRO A 254 19.96 -3.01 -14.87
CA PRO A 254 18.96 -2.17 -15.51
C PRO A 254 18.00 -2.97 -16.39
N ILE A 255 16.71 -2.72 -16.24
CA ILE A 255 15.66 -3.37 -17.02
C ILE A 255 15.39 -2.53 -18.26
N ASP A 256 15.67 -3.11 -19.43
CA ASP A 256 15.39 -2.47 -20.70
C ASP A 256 13.88 -2.38 -20.99
N ASP A 257 13.50 -1.38 -21.78
CA ASP A 257 12.11 -1.11 -22.22
C ASP A 257 11.06 -0.89 -21.12
N LYS A 258 11.48 -0.77 -19.86
CA LYS A 258 10.65 -0.35 -18.73
C LYS A 258 10.98 1.09 -18.30
N SER A 259 10.03 1.70 -17.59
CA SER A 259 10.15 3.06 -17.03
C SER A 259 10.06 2.98 -15.51
N SER A 260 10.73 3.91 -14.83
CA SER A 260 10.61 4.08 -13.39
C SER A 260 9.40 4.93 -13.05
N TYR A 261 8.76 4.66 -11.91
CA TYR A 261 7.63 5.44 -11.42
C TYR A 261 7.85 5.92 -9.99
N ILE A 262 7.26 7.07 -9.66
CA ILE A 262 6.85 7.38 -8.29
C ILE A 262 5.40 6.92 -8.17
N ILE A 263 5.10 6.05 -7.22
CA ILE A 263 3.78 5.44 -7.02
C ILE A 263 3.14 6.11 -5.81
N PHE A 264 2.00 6.76 -6.02
CA PHE A 264 1.13 7.25 -4.97
C PHE A 264 0.05 6.21 -4.69
N HIS A 265 0.06 5.64 -3.49
CA HIS A 265 -0.98 4.73 -3.02
C HIS A 265 -2.20 5.53 -2.62
N ALA A 266 -3.21 5.62 -3.49
CA ALA A 266 -4.41 6.41 -3.25
C ALA A 266 -5.38 5.69 -2.30
N GLY A 267 -5.35 4.35 -2.30
CA GLY A 267 -6.12 3.50 -1.39
C GLY A 267 -7.08 2.57 -2.12
N SER A 268 -8.26 2.31 -1.58
CA SER A 268 -9.24 1.36 -2.15
C SER A 268 -10.64 1.95 -2.21
N LEU A 269 -11.44 1.40 -3.14
CA LEU A 269 -12.83 1.79 -3.34
C LEU A 269 -13.74 0.63 -2.99
N HIS A 270 -14.67 0.85 -2.07
CA HIS A 270 -15.68 -0.13 -1.70
C HIS A 270 -17.07 0.43 -1.97
N PHE A 271 -17.96 -0.43 -2.43
CA PHE A 271 -19.38 -0.17 -2.53
C PHE A 271 -20.14 -1.30 -1.86
N SER A 272 -21.18 -0.98 -1.10
CA SER A 272 -22.24 -1.94 -0.76
C SER A 272 -23.60 -1.27 -0.78
N THR A 273 -24.66 -2.04 -1.03
CA THR A 273 -26.05 -1.54 -0.95
C THR A 273 -26.45 -1.08 0.45
N PHE A 274 -25.70 -1.47 1.49
CA PHE A 274 -25.96 -1.07 2.88
C PHE A 274 -25.13 0.15 3.33
N GLU A 275 -23.83 0.16 3.01
CA GLU A 275 -22.91 1.19 3.48
C GLU A 275 -22.69 2.32 2.46
N GLY A 276 -23.14 2.12 1.22
CA GLY A 276 -22.94 3.07 0.12
C GLY A 276 -21.53 2.98 -0.46
N ILE A 277 -20.96 4.12 -0.84
CA ILE A 277 -19.60 4.21 -1.41
C ILE A 277 -18.63 4.65 -0.31
N ILE A 278 -17.61 3.84 -0.07
CA ILE A 278 -16.51 4.12 0.87
C ILE A 278 -15.21 4.20 0.09
N PHE A 279 -14.38 5.20 0.38
CA PHE A 279 -13.05 5.32 -0.18
C PHE A 279 -12.03 5.34 0.96
N ASP A 280 -11.34 4.21 1.13
CA ASP A 280 -10.28 4.09 2.12
C ASP A 280 -9.02 4.74 1.55
N LYS A 281 -8.54 5.80 2.20
CA LYS A 281 -7.38 6.55 1.71
C LYS A 281 -6.09 5.96 2.25
N ALA A 282 -5.15 5.72 1.35
CA ALA A 282 -3.74 5.68 1.66
C ALA A 282 -3.09 7.00 1.23
N ALA A 283 -2.00 7.37 1.88
CA ALA A 283 -1.23 8.57 1.56
C ALA A 283 0.27 8.26 1.69
N ALA A 284 0.72 7.32 0.87
CA ALA A 284 2.12 6.91 0.81
C ALA A 284 2.64 7.10 -0.62
N PHE A 285 3.89 7.55 -0.73
CA PHE A 285 4.61 7.58 -1.99
C PHE A 285 5.77 6.60 -1.93
N ASP A 286 5.83 5.75 -2.94
CA ASP A 286 6.92 4.83 -3.17
C ASP A 286 7.72 5.27 -4.39
N PHE A 287 9.05 5.19 -4.27
CA PHE A 287 9.94 5.38 -5.40
C PHE A 287 10.38 4.02 -5.91
N GLN A 288 10.23 3.83 -7.22
CA GLN A 288 10.73 2.63 -7.85
C GLN A 288 12.26 2.70 -7.99
N ARG A 289 12.93 1.80 -7.28
CA ARG A 289 14.38 1.56 -7.33
C ARG A 289 14.94 1.66 -8.75
N SER A 290 15.96 2.51 -8.93
CA SER A 290 16.44 2.87 -10.26
C SER A 290 17.92 3.19 -10.32
N GLU A 291 18.56 2.90 -11.45
CA GLU A 291 19.83 3.46 -11.86
C GLU A 291 19.65 4.93 -12.31
N ILE A 292 20.57 5.79 -11.88
CA ILE A 292 20.59 7.20 -12.27
C ILE A 292 21.56 7.43 -13.44
N LEU A 293 21.11 8.12 -14.49
CA LEU A 293 21.90 8.69 -15.60
C LEU A 293 22.83 7.69 -16.31
N ASN A 294 22.52 6.39 -16.29
CA ASN A 294 23.38 5.32 -16.83
C ASN A 294 24.77 5.24 -16.17
N THR A 295 24.87 5.65 -14.91
CA THR A 295 26.14 5.67 -14.16
C THR A 295 26.45 4.33 -13.50
N GLY A 296 25.48 3.42 -13.43
CA GLY A 296 25.47 2.24 -12.57
C GLY A 296 25.20 2.54 -11.09
N ILE A 297 25.03 3.82 -10.71
CA ILE A 297 24.64 4.19 -9.35
C ILE A 297 23.14 3.92 -9.21
N ILE A 298 22.79 3.09 -8.24
CA ILE A 298 21.39 2.75 -7.94
C ILE A 298 20.95 3.56 -6.74
N ILE A 299 19.78 4.16 -6.84
CA ILE A 299 19.12 4.87 -5.75
C ILE A 299 17.91 4.08 -5.26
N GLU A 300 17.83 4.00 -3.94
CA GLU A 300 16.67 3.55 -3.19
C GLU A 300 16.23 4.69 -2.27
N ILE A 301 14.93 4.93 -2.19
CA ILE A 301 14.35 6.04 -1.42
C ILE A 301 13.33 5.46 -0.43
N GLN A 302 13.36 5.98 0.79
CA GLN A 302 12.42 5.66 1.86
C GLN A 302 11.68 6.94 2.30
N LYS A 303 10.36 6.81 2.51
CA LYS A 303 9.47 7.89 2.96
C LYS A 303 9.56 9.14 2.08
N LEU A 304 9.15 8.98 0.82
CA LEU A 304 9.04 10.09 -0.13
C LEU A 304 7.81 10.96 0.19
N LYS A 305 7.97 12.27 0.13
CA LYS A 305 6.87 13.24 0.08
C LYS A 305 7.04 14.13 -1.14
N LEU A 306 5.93 14.47 -1.79
CA LEU A 306 5.93 15.26 -3.01
C LEU A 306 5.25 16.60 -2.78
N ASP A 307 5.86 17.67 -3.26
CA ASP A 307 5.32 19.02 -3.22
C ASP A 307 5.32 19.64 -4.62
N LEU A 308 4.12 19.93 -5.13
CA LEU A 308 3.92 20.51 -6.46
C LEU A 308 3.09 21.80 -6.42
N SER A 309 2.75 22.29 -5.22
CA SER A 309 1.89 23.44 -5.04
C SER A 309 2.66 24.74 -5.31
N GLU A 310 1.94 25.81 -5.66
CA GLU A 310 2.51 27.16 -5.73
C GLU A 310 2.11 28.03 -4.52
N LYS A 311 1.36 27.46 -3.57
CA LYS A 311 0.69 28.20 -2.50
C LYS A 311 0.97 27.67 -1.09
N THR A 312 1.41 26.43 -0.98
CA THR A 312 1.50 25.71 0.29
C THR A 312 2.64 24.74 0.18
N ASN A 313 3.41 24.58 1.25
CA ASN A 313 4.52 23.65 1.27
C ASN A 313 4.24 22.43 2.14
N ILE A 314 5.04 21.39 1.96
CA ILE A 314 5.24 20.36 2.98
C ILE A 314 5.97 20.95 4.20
N PRO A 315 5.71 20.44 5.42
CA PRO A 315 6.31 20.98 6.65
C PRO A 315 7.84 21.03 6.63
N GLU A 316 8.49 20.08 5.96
CA GLU A 316 9.94 20.03 5.83
C GLU A 316 10.52 21.16 4.98
N ALA A 317 9.79 21.60 3.95
CA ALA A 317 10.19 22.73 3.12
C ALA A 317 9.99 24.06 3.86
N ASP A 318 8.91 24.18 4.65
CA ASP A 318 8.72 25.34 5.55
C ASP A 318 9.84 25.42 6.60
N ALA A 319 10.22 24.28 7.18
CA ALA A 319 11.31 24.21 8.16
C ALA A 319 12.69 24.55 7.56
N ASP A 320 12.92 24.26 6.28
CA ASP A 320 14.13 24.63 5.53
C ASP A 320 14.09 26.09 5.01
N GLY A 321 13.02 26.84 5.31
CA GLY A 321 12.86 28.25 4.92
C GLY A 321 12.61 28.44 3.42
N ARG A 322 12.00 27.45 2.75
CA ARG A 322 11.64 27.57 1.33
C ARG A 322 10.46 28.50 1.13
N ASP A 323 10.44 29.18 -0.02
CA ASP A 323 9.28 29.96 -0.45
C ASP A 323 8.06 29.05 -0.67
N SER A 324 6.84 29.58 -0.48
CA SER A 324 5.57 28.86 -0.69
C SER A 324 5.34 28.34 -2.12
N SER A 325 6.15 28.80 -3.08
CA SER A 325 6.19 28.33 -4.46
C SER A 325 7.19 27.20 -4.71
N PHE A 326 7.78 26.62 -3.65
CA PHE A 326 8.66 25.47 -3.76
C PHE A 326 7.95 24.30 -4.44
N ARG A 327 8.64 23.70 -5.42
CA ARG A 327 8.22 22.46 -6.08
C ARG A 327 9.37 21.48 -6.09
N GLY A 328 9.12 20.30 -5.57
CA GLY A 328 10.13 19.30 -5.37
C GLY A 328 9.63 18.13 -4.56
N PHE A 329 10.57 17.43 -3.95
CA PHE A 329 10.27 16.28 -3.11
C PHE A 329 11.19 16.25 -1.90
N PHE A 330 10.69 15.64 -0.84
CA PHE A 330 11.43 15.36 0.38
C PHE A 330 11.64 13.85 0.49
N VAL A 331 12.86 13.46 0.85
CA VAL A 331 13.28 12.09 1.10
C VAL A 331 13.84 12.03 2.51
N GLU A 332 13.21 11.25 3.39
CA GLU A 332 13.73 11.05 4.75
C GLU A 332 15.07 10.32 4.71
N ALA A 333 15.16 9.25 3.94
CA ALA A 333 16.36 8.45 3.78
C ALA A 333 16.49 7.91 2.34
N ALA A 334 17.70 7.94 1.81
CA ALA A 334 18.07 7.31 0.55
C ALA A 334 19.33 6.47 0.73
N THR A 335 19.44 5.37 -0.01
CA THR A 335 20.67 4.57 -0.09
C THR A 335 21.16 4.57 -1.52
N PHE A 336 22.48 4.73 -1.67
CA PHE A 336 23.16 4.75 -2.96
C PHE A 336 24.07 3.53 -3.09
N SER A 337 23.74 2.62 -4.01
CA SER A 337 24.63 1.51 -4.36
C SER A 337 25.58 1.94 -5.46
N LEU A 338 26.88 1.76 -5.22
CA LEU A 338 27.91 2.11 -6.18
C LEU A 338 28.12 1.02 -7.24
N PRO A 339 28.52 1.38 -8.48
CA PRO A 339 28.75 0.41 -9.54
C PRO A 339 29.90 -0.55 -9.20
N PRO A 340 29.70 -1.89 -9.20
CA PRO A 340 30.76 -2.86 -8.89
C PRO A 340 31.95 -2.81 -9.87
N LYS A 341 31.72 -2.30 -11.09
CA LYS A 341 32.76 -2.12 -12.11
C LYS A 341 33.79 -1.06 -11.73
N TRP A 342 33.38 -0.04 -10.97
CA TRP A 342 34.24 1.07 -10.57
C TRP A 342 34.82 0.84 -9.17
N PHE A 343 34.02 0.18 -8.33
CA PHE A 343 34.28 0.04 -6.92
C PHE A 343 34.19 -1.44 -6.54
N LYS A 344 35.34 -2.12 -6.51
CA LYS A 344 35.43 -3.48 -5.97
C LYS A 344 35.46 -3.38 -4.45
N GLN A 345 34.27 -3.36 -3.87
CA GLN A 345 34.07 -3.43 -2.43
C GLN A 345 34.62 -4.76 -1.90
N GLU A 346 35.24 -4.74 -0.73
CA GLU A 346 35.63 -5.97 -0.04
C GLU A 346 34.40 -6.60 0.63
N ASN A 347 34.34 -7.93 0.67
CA ASN A 347 33.19 -8.65 1.23
C ASN A 347 33.02 -8.35 2.73
N GLY A 348 31.77 -8.33 3.21
CA GLY A 348 31.45 -8.19 4.64
C GLY A 348 31.48 -6.75 5.16
N GLN A 349 31.44 -5.76 4.27
CA GLN A 349 31.41 -4.35 4.67
C GLN A 349 30.05 -3.95 5.25
N THR A 350 30.10 -3.15 6.30
CA THR A 350 28.95 -2.68 7.10
C THR A 350 28.62 -1.22 6.83
N LEU A 351 28.97 -0.70 5.64
CA LEU A 351 28.92 0.72 5.32
C LEU A 351 28.21 0.97 3.99
N ALA A 352 27.37 2.00 3.94
CA ALA A 352 26.69 2.45 2.72
C ALA A 352 26.70 3.98 2.60
N ILE A 353 26.65 4.47 1.36
CA ILE A 353 26.42 5.89 1.10
C ILE A 353 24.92 6.14 1.22
N THR A 354 24.55 7.07 2.08
CA THR A 354 23.17 7.43 2.37
C THR A 354 22.91 8.90 2.09
N GLY A 355 21.66 9.23 1.86
CA GLY A 355 21.13 10.57 1.86
C GLY A 355 20.12 10.71 2.98
N GLU A 356 20.22 11.78 3.76
CA GLU A 356 19.43 12.01 4.95
C GLU A 356 18.69 13.34 4.83
N ARG A 357 17.36 13.27 4.98
CA ARG A 357 16.46 14.44 4.96
C ARG A 357 16.69 15.33 3.73
N LEU A 358 16.78 14.70 2.56
CA LEU A 358 17.05 15.39 1.31
C LEU A 358 15.79 16.14 0.85
N LEU A 359 15.90 17.45 0.70
CA LEU A 359 14.89 18.29 0.07
C LEU A 359 15.41 18.74 -1.29
N ILE A 360 14.78 18.28 -2.37
CA ILE A 360 15.26 18.48 -3.74
C ILE A 360 14.17 19.13 -4.58
N GLY A 361 14.45 20.30 -5.15
CA GLY A 361 13.48 20.99 -5.98
C GLY A 361 13.94 22.38 -6.44
N THR A 362 12.97 23.24 -6.71
CA THR A 362 13.20 24.66 -6.97
C THR A 362 13.93 25.30 -5.78
N GLY A 363 15.04 25.99 -6.04
CA GLY A 363 15.92 26.53 -4.98
C GLY A 363 17.03 25.58 -4.53
N GLY A 364 17.22 24.43 -5.19
CA GLY A 364 18.38 23.56 -4.96
C GLY A 364 18.17 22.48 -3.90
N LEU A 365 19.25 21.80 -3.55
CA LEU A 365 19.30 20.68 -2.61
C LEU A 365 19.55 21.17 -1.18
N SER A 366 18.78 20.65 -0.22
CA SER A 366 19.13 20.68 1.21
C SER A 366 19.18 19.25 1.76
N GLY A 367 19.89 19.04 2.87
CA GLY A 367 20.05 17.74 3.52
C GLY A 367 21.49 17.25 3.48
N THR A 368 21.72 16.00 3.90
CA THR A 368 23.08 15.48 4.09
C THR A 368 23.30 14.22 3.25
N LEU A 369 24.40 14.16 2.51
CA LEU A 369 24.92 12.92 1.93
C LEU A 369 26.03 12.42 2.84
N ALA A 370 25.99 11.16 3.24
CA ALA A 370 26.97 10.65 4.19
C ALA A 370 27.31 9.16 4.01
N LEU A 371 28.38 8.73 4.65
CA LEU A 371 28.72 7.35 4.87
C LEU A 371 28.15 6.91 6.23
N ARG A 372 27.34 5.85 6.24
CA ARG A 372 26.68 5.34 7.45
C ARG A 372 26.83 3.84 7.59
N ALA A 373 26.70 3.36 8.82
CA ALA A 373 26.50 1.95 9.09
C ALA A 373 25.30 1.42 8.28
N SER A 374 25.43 0.20 7.76
CA SER A 374 24.41 -0.49 6.97
C SER A 374 24.40 -1.97 7.34
N GLN A 375 23.27 -2.63 7.06
CA GLN A 375 23.21 -4.08 6.96
C GLN A 375 24.23 -4.61 5.95
N VAL A 376 24.75 -5.82 6.20
CA VAL A 376 25.71 -6.47 5.29
C VAL A 376 24.93 -7.25 4.25
N THR A 377 25.28 -7.05 2.99
CA THR A 377 24.70 -7.79 1.86
C THR A 377 25.76 -8.62 1.15
N ASN A 378 25.35 -9.75 0.57
CA ASN A 378 26.20 -10.52 -0.34
C ASN A 378 26.19 -9.91 -1.76
N ASP A 379 26.95 -10.52 -2.69
CA ASP A 379 27.05 -10.09 -4.09
C ASP A 379 25.70 -10.14 -4.85
N GLN A 380 24.71 -10.85 -4.30
CA GLN A 380 23.35 -11.00 -4.84
C GLN A 380 22.37 -10.00 -4.20
N GLY A 381 22.83 -9.15 -3.28
CA GLY A 381 22.00 -8.16 -2.58
C GLY A 381 21.20 -8.72 -1.41
N GLU A 382 21.32 -10.02 -1.10
CA GLU A 382 20.66 -10.61 0.07
C GLU A 382 21.34 -10.13 1.35
N VAL A 383 20.53 -9.81 2.36
CA VAL A 383 21.02 -9.42 3.68
C VAL A 383 21.59 -10.65 4.36
N THR A 384 22.85 -10.56 4.79
CA THR A 384 23.54 -11.64 5.53
C THR A 384 23.74 -11.28 7.00
N ASP A 385 23.66 -10.00 7.35
CA ASP A 385 23.77 -9.51 8.73
C ASP A 385 22.98 -8.22 8.91
N TYR A 386 22.27 -8.12 10.03
CA TYR A 386 21.55 -6.91 10.42
C TYR A 386 22.23 -6.21 11.60
N TYR A 387 23.20 -5.33 11.30
CA TYR A 387 23.92 -4.47 12.25
C TYR A 387 24.53 -5.18 13.47
N SER A 388 24.80 -6.49 13.41
CA SER A 388 25.19 -7.28 14.61
C SER A 388 26.56 -6.87 15.17
N ARG A 389 27.38 -6.21 14.35
CA ARG A 389 28.64 -5.61 14.74
C ARG A 389 28.47 -4.45 15.73
N TYR A 390 27.33 -3.76 15.68
CA TYR A 390 27.10 -2.50 16.40
C TYR A 390 26.19 -2.68 17.60
N PHE A 391 25.14 -3.51 17.48
CA PHE A 391 24.21 -3.79 18.56
C PHE A 391 23.56 -5.16 18.39
N GLN A 392 22.88 -5.61 19.44
CA GLN A 392 22.05 -6.82 19.43
C GLN A 392 20.60 -6.43 19.72
N LEU A 393 19.65 -6.93 18.95
CA LEU A 393 18.23 -6.81 19.29
C LEU A 393 17.90 -7.73 20.46
N ASN A 394 17.08 -7.25 21.40
CA ASN A 394 16.57 -8.07 22.48
C ASN A 394 15.40 -8.91 21.98
N TYR A 395 15.67 -10.18 21.66
CA TYR A 395 14.66 -11.11 21.16
C TYR A 395 13.82 -11.69 22.32
N PRO A 396 12.54 -12.04 22.06
CA PRO A 396 11.84 -11.94 20.79
C PRO A 396 11.39 -10.51 20.45
N ILE A 397 11.41 -10.18 19.17
CA ILE A 397 10.87 -8.92 18.64
C ILE A 397 9.63 -9.19 17.79
N THR A 398 8.82 -8.17 17.56
CA THR A 398 7.65 -8.26 16.69
C THR A 398 7.85 -7.39 15.46
N VAL A 399 7.58 -7.94 14.28
CA VAL A 399 7.59 -7.25 12.99
C VAL A 399 6.19 -7.21 12.40
N ILE A 400 5.93 -6.23 11.54
CA ILE A 400 4.67 -6.07 10.82
C ILE A 400 4.94 -6.40 9.35
N ALA A 401 4.36 -7.50 8.87
CA ALA A 401 4.43 -7.89 7.47
C ALA A 401 3.01 -8.05 6.91
N ASN A 402 2.72 -7.37 5.81
CA ASN A 402 1.40 -7.36 5.17
C ASN A 402 0.26 -7.05 6.17
N GLY A 403 0.48 -6.05 7.04
CA GLY A 403 -0.48 -5.63 8.07
C GLY A 403 -0.66 -6.61 9.24
N THR A 404 0.09 -7.71 9.26
CA THR A 404 -0.01 -8.74 10.32
C THR A 404 1.23 -8.77 11.18
N GLU A 405 1.06 -8.93 12.49
CA GLU A 405 2.16 -9.07 13.44
C GLU A 405 2.78 -10.46 13.36
N GLN A 406 4.11 -10.52 13.26
CA GLN A 406 4.90 -11.75 13.29
C GLN A 406 5.98 -11.65 14.35
N THR A 407 6.13 -12.68 15.18
CA THR A 407 7.18 -12.74 16.20
C THR A 407 8.45 -13.35 15.63
N ILE A 408 9.57 -12.65 15.78
CA ILE A 408 10.91 -13.10 15.40
C ILE A 408 11.71 -13.39 16.67
N VAL A 409 12.28 -14.58 16.76
CA VAL A 409 12.90 -15.09 18.01
C VAL A 409 14.43 -15.09 18.00
N SER A 410 15.05 -14.76 16.87
CA SER A 410 16.51 -14.76 16.73
C SER A 410 16.98 -13.83 15.61
N HIS A 411 18.27 -13.50 15.61
CA HIS A 411 18.92 -12.75 14.55
C HIS A 411 18.83 -13.44 13.18
N GLU A 412 19.06 -14.75 13.14
CA GLU A 412 18.89 -15.54 11.91
C GLU A 412 17.45 -15.47 11.39
N GLY A 413 16.47 -15.53 12.30
CA GLY A 413 15.06 -15.37 11.94
C GLY A 413 14.74 -13.98 11.38
N LEU A 414 15.39 -12.92 11.89
CA LEU A 414 15.24 -11.57 11.37
C LEU A 414 15.83 -11.45 9.96
N VAL A 415 17.05 -11.96 9.75
CA VAL A 415 17.70 -11.94 8.44
C VAL A 415 16.88 -12.72 7.41
N ALA A 416 16.38 -13.91 7.77
CA ALA A 416 15.49 -14.69 6.92
C ALA A 416 14.19 -13.94 6.59
N HIS A 417 13.61 -13.23 7.58
CA HIS A 417 12.43 -12.40 7.37
C HIS A 417 12.71 -11.26 6.39
N ILE A 418 13.81 -10.52 6.57
CA ILE A 418 14.19 -9.40 5.68
C ILE A 418 14.31 -9.86 4.24
N ASN A 419 14.97 -10.99 3.99
CA ASN A 419 15.11 -11.57 2.65
C ASN A 419 13.81 -12.18 2.09
N SER A 420 12.77 -12.35 2.91
CA SER A 420 11.45 -12.80 2.45
C SER A 420 10.53 -11.64 2.03
N LEU A 421 10.90 -10.40 2.37
CA LEU A 421 10.17 -9.21 1.94
C LEU A 421 10.41 -8.97 0.45
N GLU A 422 9.43 -8.37 -0.24
CA GLU A 422 9.63 -7.91 -1.62
C GLU A 422 10.79 -6.90 -1.71
N ARG A 423 10.98 -6.12 -0.63
CA ARG A 423 12.09 -5.18 -0.49
C ARG A 423 12.59 -5.18 0.97
N PRO A 424 13.90 -5.35 1.24
CA PRO A 424 14.46 -5.35 2.60
C PRO A 424 14.07 -4.13 3.46
N GLN A 425 13.85 -2.97 2.82
CA GLN A 425 13.48 -1.70 3.46
C GLN A 425 12.01 -1.68 3.95
N GLN A 426 11.19 -2.65 3.55
CA GLN A 426 9.83 -2.83 4.08
C GLN A 426 9.84 -3.40 5.50
N LEU A 427 11.01 -3.72 6.06
CA LEU A 427 11.14 -4.15 7.45
C LEU A 427 10.49 -3.10 8.36
N LYS A 428 9.42 -3.50 9.03
CA LYS A 428 8.73 -2.68 10.03
C LYS A 428 8.71 -3.40 11.35
N PHE A 429 9.37 -2.84 12.35
CA PHE A 429 9.22 -3.29 13.71
C PHE A 429 7.89 -2.79 14.28
N LYS A 430 7.28 -3.60 15.14
CA LYS A 430 6.31 -3.12 16.10
C LYS A 430 7.09 -2.60 17.30
N TYR A 431 6.89 -1.33 17.60
CA TYR A 431 7.51 -0.66 18.73
C TYR A 431 6.67 -0.85 20.02
N PRO A 432 7.29 -0.83 21.21
CA PRO A 432 8.71 -0.56 21.45
C PRO A 432 9.63 -1.74 21.08
N ILE A 433 10.89 -1.43 20.76
CA ILE A 433 11.96 -2.41 20.61
C ILE A 433 13.14 -2.06 21.53
N GLU A 434 13.86 -3.09 21.98
CA GLU A 434 15.06 -2.93 22.80
C GLU A 434 16.29 -3.40 22.04
N VAL A 435 17.37 -2.63 22.12
CA VAL A 435 18.69 -3.00 21.62
C VAL A 435 19.69 -3.00 22.77
N PHE A 436 20.68 -3.88 22.68
CA PHE A 436 21.82 -3.94 23.57
C PHE A 436 23.07 -3.51 22.81
N THR A 437 23.70 -2.43 23.27
CA THR A 437 25.04 -2.01 22.84
C THR A 437 26.02 -2.33 23.97
N ASN A 438 26.30 -1.35 24.82
CA ASN A 438 26.91 -1.50 26.16
C ASN A 438 25.86 -1.41 27.27
N GLU A 439 24.70 -0.83 26.96
CA GLU A 439 23.52 -0.72 27.80
C GLU A 439 22.28 -1.07 26.96
N THR A 440 21.17 -1.32 27.65
CA THR A 440 19.87 -1.53 26.99
C THR A 440 19.25 -0.19 26.65
N LEU A 441 19.01 0.05 25.37
CA LEU A 441 18.29 1.20 24.86
C LEU A 441 16.90 0.74 24.40
N THR A 442 15.86 1.48 24.77
CA THR A 442 14.48 1.23 24.35
C THR A 442 14.06 2.34 23.37
N PHE A 443 13.50 1.94 22.22
CA PHE A 443 12.96 2.87 21.24
C PHE A 443 11.45 2.72 21.19
N GLU A 444 10.73 3.80 21.39
CA GLU A 444 9.26 3.81 21.47
C GLU A 444 8.61 3.95 20.08
N ASN A 445 9.38 4.41 19.10
CA ASN A 445 8.91 4.62 17.74
C ASN A 445 10.04 4.47 16.72
N GLU A 446 9.61 4.42 15.46
CA GLU A 446 10.48 4.24 14.30
C GLU A 446 11.51 5.37 14.14
N THR A 447 11.11 6.61 14.38
CA THR A 447 12.00 7.76 14.21
C THR A 447 13.20 7.68 15.15
N GLU A 448 12.97 7.40 16.43
CA GLU A 448 14.04 7.25 17.43
C GLU A 448 15.02 6.14 17.07
N TYR A 449 14.52 5.01 16.57
CA TYR A 449 15.38 3.90 16.17
C TYR A 449 16.25 4.24 14.95
N TYR A 450 15.69 4.87 13.92
CA TYR A 450 16.48 5.30 12.76
C TYR A 450 17.45 6.45 13.10
N ASP A 451 17.10 7.33 14.04
CA ASP A 451 18.04 8.32 14.59
C ASP A 451 19.24 7.65 15.25
N PHE A 452 19.02 6.59 16.03
CA PHE A 452 20.10 5.77 16.58
C PHE A 452 20.97 5.14 15.49
N LEU A 453 20.37 4.52 14.47
CA LEU A 453 21.13 3.93 13.35
C LEU A 453 22.03 4.95 12.64
N ARG A 454 21.54 6.19 12.46
CA ARG A 454 22.29 7.30 11.85
C ARG A 454 23.47 7.77 12.69
N GLN A 455 23.42 7.57 14.01
CA GLN A 455 24.46 7.97 14.96
C GLN A 455 25.53 6.90 15.21
N ILE A 456 25.36 5.69 14.66
CA ILE A 456 26.38 4.63 14.78
C ILE A 456 27.65 5.11 14.10
N ASP A 457 28.71 5.32 14.89
CA ASP A 457 30.06 5.46 14.36
C ASP A 457 30.56 4.07 13.96
N PRO A 458 30.77 3.82 12.66
CA PRO A 458 31.17 2.51 12.19
C PRO A 458 32.58 2.10 12.65
N ASP A 459 33.44 3.07 13.00
CA ASP A 459 34.88 2.89 13.25
C ASP A 459 35.55 1.85 12.32
N ASP A 460 35.14 1.87 11.05
CA ASP A 460 35.64 1.00 9.99
C ASP A 460 35.77 1.77 8.68
N PHE A 461 36.46 1.20 7.70
CA PHE A 461 36.65 1.79 6.39
C PHE A 461 35.85 1.05 5.33
N LEU A 462 35.11 1.80 4.52
CA LEU A 462 34.55 1.36 3.25
C LEU A 462 35.70 1.23 2.25
N TRP A 463 36.24 0.02 2.11
CA TRP A 463 37.42 -0.26 1.28
C TRP A 463 37.08 -0.55 -0.18
N PHE A 464 37.85 0.07 -1.07
CA PHE A 464 37.83 -0.18 -2.50
C PHE A 464 39.21 -0.55 -3.01
N LYS A 465 39.29 -1.61 -3.81
CA LYS A 465 40.51 -2.00 -4.52
C LYS A 465 40.62 -1.28 -5.86
N LEU A 466 41.69 -0.51 -6.02
CA LEU A 466 42.04 0.20 -7.25
C LEU A 466 43.09 -0.61 -8.03
N GLY A 467 42.71 -1.10 -9.21
CA GLY A 467 43.61 -1.80 -10.13
C GLY A 467 43.11 -3.19 -10.55
N LYS A 468 43.67 -3.70 -11.66
CA LYS A 468 43.27 -5.01 -12.24
C LYS A 468 43.92 -6.20 -11.54
N ASP A 469 45.16 -6.04 -11.04
CA ASP A 469 45.94 -7.08 -10.36
C ASP A 469 45.69 -7.01 -8.84
N PRO A 470 44.98 -7.98 -8.23
CA PRO A 470 44.65 -7.96 -6.80
C PRO A 470 45.88 -7.87 -5.89
N ASN A 471 47.02 -8.40 -6.33
CA ASN A 471 48.25 -8.44 -5.53
C ASN A 471 49.05 -7.13 -5.58
N LYS A 472 48.65 -6.19 -6.44
CA LYS A 472 49.28 -4.87 -6.60
C LYS A 472 48.27 -3.72 -6.51
N ALA A 473 47.01 -4.05 -6.23
CA ALA A 473 45.94 -3.07 -6.15
C ALA A 473 46.18 -2.14 -4.96
N TRP A 474 45.99 -0.85 -5.19
CA TRP A 474 45.95 0.11 -4.10
C TRP A 474 44.61 -0.04 -3.39
N ARG A 475 44.54 0.27 -2.10
CA ARG A 475 43.27 0.26 -1.37
C ARG A 475 42.96 1.69 -0.97
N VAL A 476 41.77 2.17 -1.31
CA VAL A 476 41.25 3.44 -0.80
C VAL A 476 40.08 3.11 0.12
N GLY A 477 40.14 3.61 1.34
CA GLY A 477 39.15 3.40 2.38
C GLY A 477 38.54 4.73 2.77
N PHE A 478 37.23 4.74 3.03
CA PHE A 478 36.54 5.89 3.62
C PHE A 478 35.96 5.46 4.96
N ASN A 479 36.38 6.10 6.04
CA ASN A 479 35.84 5.88 7.38
C ASN A 479 34.71 6.86 7.69
N ARG A 480 34.88 8.11 7.27
CA ARG A 480 33.85 9.13 7.35
C ARG A 480 33.79 9.92 6.05
N PHE A 481 32.58 10.16 5.59
CA PHE A 481 32.29 11.11 4.53
C PHE A 481 30.93 11.70 4.86
N ASP A 482 30.84 13.01 5.00
CA ASP A 482 29.57 13.71 5.08
C ASP A 482 29.64 15.05 4.35
N LEU A 483 28.52 15.42 3.75
CA LEU A 483 28.36 16.61 2.95
C LEU A 483 26.95 17.14 3.18
N SER A 484 26.85 18.23 3.92
CA SER A 484 25.60 18.90 4.26
C SER A 484 25.35 20.06 3.31
N PHE A 485 24.12 20.16 2.83
CA PHE A 485 23.65 21.20 1.94
C PHE A 485 22.54 22.00 2.57
N SER A 486 22.54 23.31 2.29
CA SER A 486 21.39 24.18 2.48
C SER A 486 21.17 24.97 1.19
N GLN A 487 20.02 24.75 0.57
CA GLN A 487 19.56 25.46 -0.63
C GLN A 487 20.61 25.53 -1.77
N GLY A 488 21.30 24.41 -1.99
CA GLY A 488 22.30 24.24 -3.04
C GLY A 488 23.72 24.69 -2.66
N GLN A 489 23.93 25.25 -1.48
CA GLN A 489 25.25 25.55 -0.94
C GLN A 489 25.68 24.42 0.00
N VAL A 490 26.93 23.99 -0.13
CA VAL A 490 27.53 23.15 0.91
C VAL A 490 27.69 24.02 2.15
N THR A 491 27.27 23.52 3.31
CA THR A 491 27.44 24.20 4.60
C THR A 491 28.47 23.52 5.48
N GLU A 492 28.73 22.23 5.21
CA GLU A 492 29.72 21.44 5.92
C GLU A 492 30.12 20.24 5.06
N SER A 493 31.41 19.89 5.06
CA SER A 493 31.91 18.63 4.54
C SER A 493 33.00 18.08 5.44
N ASN A 494 32.88 16.81 5.79
CA ASN A 494 33.91 16.08 6.53
C ASN A 494 34.36 14.85 5.76
N LEU A 495 35.65 14.59 5.75
CA LEU A 495 36.27 13.44 5.11
C LEU A 495 37.29 12.82 6.07
N LYS A 496 37.21 11.51 6.26
CA LYS A 496 38.27 10.69 6.86
C LYS A 496 38.49 9.49 5.97
N ALA A 497 39.63 9.45 5.31
CA ALA A 497 39.98 8.43 4.32
C ALA A 497 41.37 7.86 4.57
N ARG A 498 41.65 6.71 3.96
CA ARG A 498 42.94 6.04 4.02
C ARG A 498 43.32 5.51 2.65
N LEU A 499 44.56 5.73 2.24
CA LEU A 499 45.15 5.13 1.06
C LEU A 499 46.25 4.15 1.46
N GLU A 500 46.12 2.89 1.05
CA GLU A 500 47.17 1.88 1.19
C GLU A 500 47.80 1.56 -0.16
N VAL A 501 49.12 1.73 -0.23
CA VAL A 501 49.92 1.47 -1.43
C VAL A 501 50.84 0.27 -1.17
N PRO A 502 50.71 -0.84 -1.93
CA PRO A 502 51.62 -1.97 -1.82
C PRO A 502 53.04 -1.56 -2.19
N ARG A 503 54.00 -1.76 -1.27
CA ARG A 503 55.42 -1.50 -1.57
C ARG A 503 56.08 -2.75 -2.15
N ARG A 504 56.84 -2.57 -3.22
CA ARG A 504 57.44 -3.68 -3.98
C ARG A 504 58.62 -4.35 -3.26
N ASN A 505 59.29 -3.65 -2.32
CA ASN A 505 60.58 -4.06 -1.72
C ASN A 505 60.69 -3.75 -0.20
N SER A 506 59.59 -3.75 0.57
CA SER A 506 59.64 -3.53 2.02
C SER A 506 58.58 -4.33 2.77
N ASP A 507 58.83 -4.64 4.04
CA ASP A 507 57.86 -5.26 4.93
C ASP A 507 56.73 -4.27 5.26
N GLY A 508 55.62 -4.36 4.52
CA GLY A 508 54.38 -3.61 4.77
C GLY A 508 53.97 -2.61 3.68
N ASN A 509 52.69 -2.25 3.70
CA ASN A 509 52.09 -1.24 2.82
C ASN A 509 52.49 0.18 3.29
N ALA A 510 52.60 1.11 2.35
CA ALA A 510 52.59 2.54 2.71
C ALA A 510 51.15 2.94 3.02
N VAL A 511 50.91 3.60 4.15
CA VAL A 511 49.58 4.05 4.56
C VAL A 511 49.57 5.57 4.62
N ILE A 512 48.55 6.18 4.03
CA ILE A 512 48.32 7.63 4.07
C ILE A 512 46.91 7.84 4.59
N ASP A 513 46.78 8.41 5.78
CA ASP A 513 45.49 8.84 6.31
C ASP A 513 45.23 10.27 5.84
N LEU A 514 44.00 10.55 5.44
CA LEU A 514 43.54 11.83 4.96
C LEU A 514 42.38 12.28 5.83
N ASP A 515 42.50 13.44 6.46
CA ASP A 515 41.41 14.10 7.16
C ASP A 515 41.15 15.45 6.49
N GLY A 516 39.92 15.68 6.07
CA GLY A 516 39.49 16.91 5.42
C GLY A 516 38.27 17.48 6.11
N HIS A 517 38.27 18.80 6.30
CA HIS A 517 37.15 19.57 6.76
C HIS A 517 36.93 20.76 5.84
N TRP A 518 35.68 21.05 5.49
CA TRP A 518 35.32 22.25 4.77
C TRP A 518 34.03 22.80 5.37
N GLN A 519 34.05 24.07 5.74
CA GLN A 519 32.86 24.80 6.17
C GLN A 519 32.61 26.01 5.27
N SER A 520 33.68 26.68 4.82
CA SER A 520 33.60 27.82 3.91
C SER A 520 34.91 28.03 3.15
N GLU A 521 34.97 29.04 2.28
CA GLU A 521 36.23 29.47 1.64
C GLU A 521 37.26 30.00 2.65
N ASP A 522 36.81 30.48 3.81
CA ASP A 522 37.64 31.04 4.87
C ASP A 522 37.93 30.04 6.00
N ASP A 523 37.29 28.86 5.98
CA ASP A 523 37.41 27.81 6.99
C ASP A 523 37.39 26.42 6.35
N PHE A 524 38.60 25.90 6.10
CA PHE A 524 38.80 24.55 5.58
C PHE A 524 40.19 24.02 5.97
N SER A 525 40.32 22.70 6.06
CA SER A 525 41.59 22.03 6.26
C SER A 525 41.64 20.70 5.51
N LEU A 526 42.83 20.34 5.05
CA LEU A 526 43.13 19.03 4.50
C LEU A 526 44.49 18.60 5.03
N SER A 527 44.49 17.52 5.81
CA SER A 527 45.69 16.93 6.37
C SER A 527 45.93 15.54 5.79
N ALA A 528 47.21 15.20 5.64
CA ALA A 528 47.69 13.90 5.21
C ALA A 528 48.72 13.39 6.22
N SER A 529 48.48 12.22 6.79
CA SER A 529 49.37 11.55 7.74
C SER A 529 50.03 10.32 7.10
N PHE A 530 51.36 10.31 7.04
CA PHE A 530 52.15 9.29 6.37
C PHE A 530 52.62 8.23 7.37
N LEU A 531 51.95 7.08 7.42
CA LEU A 531 52.16 6.04 8.43
C LEU A 531 53.00 4.85 7.90
N PRO A 532 53.70 4.13 8.81
CA PRO A 532 53.91 4.47 10.22
C PRO A 532 55.11 5.42 10.44
N ASN A 533 56.01 5.54 9.46
CA ASN A 533 57.35 6.15 9.65
C ASN A 533 57.55 7.47 8.87
N GLY A 534 56.51 8.00 8.23
CA GLY A 534 56.64 9.17 7.35
C GLY A 534 57.26 8.88 5.97
N ILE A 535 57.39 9.95 5.18
CA ILE A 535 58.13 9.95 3.92
C ILE A 535 59.55 10.49 4.19
N PRO A 536 60.61 9.69 3.97
CA PRO A 536 61.98 10.15 4.19
C PRO A 536 62.45 11.08 3.07
N LEU A 537 62.93 12.27 3.45
CA LEU A 537 63.60 13.25 2.61
C LEU A 537 65.09 13.29 2.97
N LYS A 538 65.96 12.98 2.00
CA LYS A 538 67.42 13.07 2.17
C LYS A 538 67.92 14.43 1.71
N LEU A 539 68.36 15.27 2.64
CA LEU A 539 69.01 16.54 2.32
C LEU A 539 70.52 16.35 2.29
N PHE A 540 71.11 16.61 1.11
CA PHE A 540 72.55 16.59 0.84
C PHE A 540 73.28 15.27 1.22
N GLY A 541 72.54 14.18 1.39
CA GLY A 541 73.10 12.90 1.87
C GLY A 541 73.56 12.91 3.34
N LEU A 542 73.29 14.00 4.08
CA LEU A 542 73.78 14.22 5.44
C LEU A 542 72.65 14.20 6.48
N VAL A 543 71.43 14.60 6.08
CA VAL A 543 70.28 14.72 6.98
C VAL A 543 69.11 13.92 6.39
N ASN A 544 68.50 13.08 7.23
CA ASN A 544 67.22 12.43 6.94
C ASN A 544 66.12 13.18 7.70
N ILE A 545 65.13 13.71 6.99
CA ILE A 545 63.91 14.29 7.56
C ILE A 545 62.75 13.37 7.20
N ASN A 546 61.96 12.92 8.16
CA ASN A 546 60.75 12.16 7.86
C ASN A 546 59.55 13.11 7.90
N LEU A 547 58.88 13.29 6.77
CA LEU A 547 57.62 14.01 6.69
C LEU A 547 56.53 13.10 7.27
N LEU A 548 56.08 13.42 8.48
CA LEU A 548 55.04 12.66 9.19
C LEU A 548 53.64 13.08 8.75
N THR A 549 53.43 14.38 8.63
CA THR A 549 52.17 14.98 8.21
C THR A 549 52.42 16.11 7.22
N ALA A 550 51.42 16.37 6.39
CA ALA A 550 51.30 17.58 5.58
C ALA A 550 49.89 18.11 5.76
N GLU A 551 49.75 19.40 5.98
CA GLU A 551 48.46 20.04 6.18
C GLU A 551 48.41 21.30 5.31
N LEU A 552 47.23 21.55 4.75
CA LEU A 552 46.90 22.75 4.01
C LEU A 552 45.52 23.21 4.46
N GLY A 553 45.40 24.46 4.87
CA GLY A 553 44.10 24.98 5.25
C GLY A 553 44.04 26.48 5.30
N ARG A 554 42.88 26.97 5.70
CA ARG A 554 42.63 28.36 6.01
C ARG A 554 41.74 28.43 7.24
N GLU A 555 42.14 29.23 8.21
CA GLU A 555 41.41 29.52 9.45
C GLU A 555 41.60 30.99 9.78
N ASP A 556 40.54 31.69 10.21
CA ASP A 556 40.57 33.13 10.50
C ASP A 556 41.23 33.97 9.38
N GLU A 557 40.83 33.69 8.14
CA GLU A 557 41.36 34.28 6.90
C GLU A 557 42.85 33.99 6.59
N LYS A 558 43.55 33.19 7.40
CA LYS A 558 44.98 32.91 7.23
C LYS A 558 45.23 31.50 6.70
N PHE A 559 46.02 31.41 5.64
CA PHE A 559 46.52 30.14 5.14
C PHE A 559 47.61 29.57 6.05
N PHE A 560 47.62 28.24 6.19
CA PHE A 560 48.68 27.49 6.86
C PHE A 560 49.12 26.27 6.05
#